data_AF-V4NWX8-F1
#
_entry.id   AF-V4NWX8-F1
#
_cell.length_a   1.000
_cell.length_b   1.000
_cell.length_c   1.000
_cell.angle_alpha   90.00
_cell.angle_beta   90.00
_cell.angle_gamma   90.00
#
_symmetry.space_group_name_H-M   'P 1'
#
loop_
_entity.id
_entity.type
_entity.pdbx_description
1 polymer ?
#
loop_
_entity_poly.entity_id
_entity_poly.type
_entity_poly.pdbx_seq_one_letter_code
_entity_poly.pdbx_strand_id
1 'polypeptide(L)'
;MVLHIMSDKELSRLEVLRDLSAGRLTVSAAAELMGLERRQVQRLAKAYQAQGATALISKKRGQPSNRQMPETLKSQTLAIIRERYADFGPTLAAEKLREVHDITIGRETLRLWMLEAGLWADRQKRRGRVYQPRYRRECVGELVQVDGSEHWWFEDRGPQCTLLVFIDDATSRLMHLQFVQSESTFAYFNATQRYLEQHGKPIAFYTDKHAVFRVNKAAGLHGDGMTQFGRAL
;
A
#
# COMPACT_ATOMS: atom_id res chain seq x y z
N MET A 1 -37.93 -0.95 -9.01
CA MET A 1 -37.62 0.47 -9.29
C MET A 1 -36.27 0.50 -10.00
N VAL A 2 -36.22 0.94 -11.26
CA VAL A 2 -34.95 0.99 -12.04
C VAL A 2 -34.26 2.31 -11.75
N LEU A 3 -32.99 2.27 -11.30
CA LEU A 3 -32.17 3.46 -11.09
C LEU A 3 -31.48 3.85 -12.40
N HIS A 4 -31.64 5.12 -12.79
CA HIS A 4 -30.99 5.68 -13.97
C HIS A 4 -29.95 6.71 -13.56
N ILE A 5 -28.70 6.52 -14.00
CA ILE A 5 -27.60 7.45 -13.74
C ILE A 5 -27.54 8.49 -14.86
N MET A 6 -27.73 9.75 -14.50
CA MET A 6 -27.64 10.91 -15.40
C MET A 6 -26.49 11.81 -14.98
N SER A 7 -25.85 12.46 -15.94
CA SER A 7 -24.98 13.61 -15.68
C SER A 7 -25.81 14.86 -15.41
N ASP A 8 -25.22 15.86 -14.73
CA ASP A 8 -25.88 17.15 -14.47
C ASP A 8 -26.41 17.81 -15.74
N LYS A 9 -25.66 17.67 -16.85
CA LYS A 9 -26.07 18.17 -18.16
C LYS A 9 -27.31 17.44 -18.70
N GLU A 10 -27.43 16.13 -18.49
CA GLU A 10 -28.61 15.36 -18.90
C GLU A 10 -29.82 15.68 -18.00
N LEU A 11 -29.58 15.92 -16.71
CA LEU A 11 -30.61 16.30 -15.74
C LEU A 11 -31.17 17.71 -16.01
N SER A 12 -30.30 18.70 -16.24
CA SER A 12 -30.73 20.06 -16.61
C SER A 12 -31.57 20.07 -17.89
N ARG A 13 -31.20 19.26 -18.89
CA ARG A 13 -32.00 19.11 -20.11
C ARG A 13 -33.37 18.49 -19.84
N LEU A 14 -33.48 17.57 -18.90
CA LEU A 14 -34.75 16.97 -18.51
C LEU A 14 -35.73 18.01 -18.00
N GLU A 15 -35.27 18.94 -17.16
CA GLU A 15 -36.10 20.02 -16.61
C GLU A 15 -36.60 20.95 -17.72
N VAL A 16 -35.70 21.41 -18.58
CA VAL A 16 -36.05 22.28 -19.71
C VAL A 16 -37.03 21.60 -20.68
N LEU A 17 -36.83 20.32 -20.98
CA LEU A 17 -37.71 19.57 -21.87
C LEU A 17 -39.07 19.24 -21.24
N ARG A 18 -39.14 19.07 -19.92
CA ARG A 18 -40.40 18.93 -19.18
C ARG A 18 -41.24 20.21 -19.31
N ASP A 19 -40.61 21.37 -19.14
CA ASP A 19 -41.28 22.67 -19.25
C ASP A 19 -41.67 23.01 -20.69
N LEU A 20 -40.83 22.66 -21.67
CA LEU A 20 -41.16 22.74 -23.09
C LEU A 20 -42.35 21.84 -23.45
N SER A 21 -42.37 20.59 -22.95
CA SER A 21 -43.47 19.65 -23.21
C SER A 21 -44.78 20.07 -22.54
N ALA A 22 -44.72 20.83 -21.45
CA ALA A 22 -45.88 21.38 -20.77
C ALA A 22 -46.34 22.74 -21.34
N GLY A 23 -45.72 23.22 -22.43
CA GLY A 23 -46.05 24.50 -23.06
C GLY A 23 -45.64 25.74 -22.26
N ARG A 24 -44.83 25.58 -21.20
CA ARG A 24 -44.35 26.69 -20.36
C ARG A 24 -43.14 27.41 -20.95
N LEU A 25 -42.44 26.78 -21.89
CA LEU A 25 -41.28 27.35 -22.58
C LEU A 25 -41.48 27.25 -24.09
N THR A 26 -40.92 28.22 -24.83
CA THR A 26 -40.82 28.14 -26.28
C THR A 26 -39.58 27.35 -26.70
N VAL A 27 -39.57 26.81 -27.92
CA VAL A 27 -38.40 26.11 -28.48
C VAL A 27 -37.17 27.03 -28.55
N SER A 28 -37.36 28.35 -28.72
CA SER A 28 -36.27 29.33 -28.74
C SER A 28 -35.65 29.52 -27.36
N ALA A 29 -36.47 29.72 -26.34
CA ALA A 29 -35.99 29.85 -24.97
C ALA A 29 -35.31 28.56 -24.48
N ALA A 30 -35.85 27.40 -24.83
CA ALA A 30 -35.24 26.10 -24.53
C ALA A 30 -33.88 25.92 -25.23
N ALA A 31 -33.72 26.43 -26.45
CA ALA A 31 -32.46 26.42 -27.19
C ALA A 31 -31.38 27.28 -26.51
N GLU A 32 -31.76 28.48 -26.07
CA GLU A 32 -30.88 29.38 -25.32
C GLU A 32 -30.46 28.76 -23.97
N LEU A 33 -31.41 28.26 -23.18
CA LEU A 33 -31.16 27.65 -21.88
C LEU A 33 -30.24 26.41 -21.96
N MET A 34 -30.37 25.61 -23.01
CA MET A 34 -29.54 24.41 -23.19
C MET A 34 -28.23 24.67 -23.96
N GLY A 35 -28.04 25.86 -24.54
CA GLY A 35 -26.94 26.15 -25.46
C GLY A 35 -26.94 25.23 -26.68
N LEU A 36 -28.11 24.96 -27.25
CA LEU A 36 -28.31 24.03 -28.36
C LEU A 36 -29.05 24.69 -29.52
N GLU A 37 -28.77 24.26 -30.74
CA GLU A 37 -29.56 24.67 -31.89
C GLU A 37 -31.01 24.16 -31.81
N ARG A 38 -31.96 24.93 -32.35
CA ARG A 38 -33.39 24.56 -32.39
C ARG A 38 -33.64 23.15 -32.91
N ARG A 39 -32.93 22.73 -33.96
CA ARG A 39 -33.07 21.38 -34.53
C ARG A 39 -32.72 20.29 -33.52
N GLN A 40 -31.68 20.52 -32.72
CA GLN A 40 -31.27 19.59 -31.68
C GLN A 40 -32.26 19.57 -30.51
N VAL A 41 -32.83 20.72 -30.14
CA VAL A 41 -33.90 20.81 -29.14
C VAL A 41 -35.13 20.03 -29.58
N GLN A 42 -35.60 20.22 -30.81
CA GLN A 42 -36.74 19.48 -31.36
C GLN A 42 -36.48 17.97 -31.39
N ARG A 43 -35.27 17.55 -31.75
CA ARG A 43 -34.88 16.13 -31.71
C ARG A 43 -34.95 15.55 -30.30
N LEU A 44 -34.46 16.29 -29.31
CA LEU A 44 -34.52 15.87 -27.91
C LEU A 44 -35.96 15.87 -27.36
N ALA A 45 -36.77 16.87 -27.71
CA ALA A 45 -38.17 16.95 -27.32
C ALA A 45 -38.98 15.77 -27.89
N LYS A 46 -38.77 15.41 -29.16
CA LYS A 46 -39.40 14.23 -29.77
C LYS A 46 -38.97 12.93 -29.08
N ALA A 47 -37.68 12.80 -28.74
CA ALA A 47 -37.18 11.64 -28.02
C ALA A 47 -37.76 11.55 -26.60
N TYR A 48 -37.85 12.69 -25.90
CA TYR A 48 -38.45 12.80 -24.57
C TYR A 48 -39.94 12.44 -24.58
N GLN A 49 -40.70 12.90 -25.58
CA GLN A 49 -42.12 12.52 -25.72
C GLN A 49 -42.31 11.01 -25.93
N ALA A 50 -41.38 10.34 -26.62
CA ALA A 50 -41.49 8.92 -26.90
C ALA A 50 -41.02 8.02 -25.75
N GLN A 51 -39.97 8.41 -25.03
CA GLN A 51 -39.24 7.52 -24.08
C GLN A 51 -39.00 8.16 -22.70
N GLY A 52 -39.55 9.36 -22.46
CA GLY A 52 -39.40 10.09 -21.21
C GLY A 52 -37.93 10.45 -20.89
N ALA A 53 -37.60 10.47 -19.60
CA ALA A 53 -36.27 10.85 -19.13
C ALA A 53 -35.14 9.93 -19.63
N THR A 54 -35.44 8.65 -19.88
CA THR A 54 -34.45 7.66 -20.34
C THR A 54 -33.88 8.00 -21.71
N ALA A 55 -34.65 8.71 -22.55
CA ALA A 55 -34.23 9.13 -23.88
C ALA A 55 -33.04 10.09 -23.89
N LEU A 56 -32.82 10.78 -22.76
CA LEU A 56 -31.79 11.81 -22.60
C LEU A 56 -30.46 11.22 -22.12
N ILE A 57 -30.47 9.97 -21.64
CA ILE A 57 -29.27 9.28 -21.21
C ILE A 57 -28.43 8.93 -22.44
N SER A 58 -27.15 9.29 -22.40
CA SER A 58 -26.21 8.91 -23.45
C SER A 58 -26.24 7.41 -23.70
N LYS A 59 -26.52 7.01 -24.94
CA LYS A 59 -26.51 5.59 -25.37
C LYS A 59 -25.12 4.94 -25.26
N LYS A 60 -24.07 5.74 -25.10
CA LYS A 60 -22.70 5.25 -24.85
C LYS A 60 -22.47 4.89 -23.38
N ARG A 61 -23.37 5.29 -22.47
CA ARG A 61 -23.24 5.02 -21.04
C ARG A 61 -23.39 3.52 -20.80
N GLY A 62 -22.40 2.93 -20.15
CA GLY A 62 -22.35 1.48 -19.91
C GLY A 62 -21.93 0.64 -21.13
N GLN A 63 -21.66 1.27 -22.28
CA GLN A 63 -21.14 0.55 -23.44
C GLN A 63 -19.60 0.52 -23.41
N PRO A 64 -18.98 -0.61 -23.82
CA PRO A 64 -17.54 -0.69 -23.99
C PRO A 64 -17.06 0.33 -25.02
N SER A 65 -15.83 0.82 -24.83
CA SER A 65 -15.23 1.75 -25.80
C SER A 65 -15.01 1.03 -27.13
N ASN A 66 -15.27 1.70 -28.26
CA ASN A 66 -14.93 1.16 -29.59
C ASN A 66 -13.42 0.91 -29.77
N ARG A 67 -12.57 1.44 -28.87
CA ARG A 67 -11.12 1.22 -28.84
C ARG A 67 -10.70 0.21 -27.75
N GLN A 68 -11.65 -0.44 -27.09
CA GLN A 68 -11.35 -1.45 -26.08
C GLN A 68 -10.67 -2.64 -26.75
N MET A 69 -9.51 -3.02 -26.22
CA MET A 69 -8.81 -4.22 -26.67
C MET A 69 -9.65 -5.47 -26.35
N PRO A 70 -9.54 -6.54 -27.17
CA PRO A 70 -10.25 -7.78 -26.92
C PRO A 70 -9.99 -8.32 -25.51
N GLU A 71 -11.04 -8.76 -24.82
CA GLU A 71 -10.93 -9.32 -23.46
C GLU A 71 -10.08 -10.61 -23.45
N THR A 72 -10.04 -11.32 -24.58
CA THR A 72 -9.16 -12.47 -24.80
C THR A 72 -7.69 -12.10 -24.70
N LEU A 73 -7.28 -10.99 -25.33
CA LEU A 73 -5.90 -10.49 -25.24
C LEU A 73 -5.56 -10.06 -23.81
N LYS A 74 -6.48 -9.40 -23.11
CA LYS A 74 -6.31 -9.03 -21.69
C LYS A 74 -6.08 -10.26 -20.83
N SER A 75 -6.91 -11.27 -21.00
CA SER A 75 -6.83 -12.52 -20.24
C SER A 75 -5.51 -13.27 -20.50
N GLN A 76 -5.11 -13.41 -21.76
CA GLN A 76 -3.84 -14.03 -22.16
C GLN A 76 -2.64 -13.28 -21.57
N THR A 77 -2.63 -11.95 -21.68
CA THR A 77 -1.54 -11.11 -21.17
C THR A 77 -1.38 -11.27 -19.65
N LEU A 78 -2.49 -11.23 -18.91
CA LEU A 78 -2.46 -11.37 -17.46
C LEU A 78 -2.03 -12.78 -17.01
N ALA A 79 -2.37 -13.82 -17.77
CA ALA A 79 -1.90 -15.18 -17.51
C ALA A 79 -0.38 -15.28 -17.63
N ILE A 80 0.20 -14.75 -18.71
CA ILE A 80 1.66 -14.72 -18.94
C ILE A 80 2.37 -13.97 -17.80
N ILE A 81 1.86 -12.80 -17.41
CA ILE A 81 2.45 -12.02 -16.32
C ILE A 81 2.42 -12.81 -15.01
N ARG A 82 1.29 -13.45 -14.68
CA ARG A 82 1.15 -14.22 -13.44
C ARG A 82 2.11 -15.42 -13.41
N GLU A 83 2.31 -16.09 -14.53
CA GLU A 83 3.16 -17.28 -14.63
C GLU A 83 4.66 -16.93 -14.62
N ARG A 84 5.07 -15.86 -15.32
CA ARG A 84 6.48 -15.62 -15.65
C ARG A 84 7.07 -14.32 -15.11
N TYR A 85 6.23 -13.35 -14.74
CA TYR A 85 6.65 -11.98 -14.42
C TYR A 85 5.90 -11.41 -13.21
N ALA A 86 5.63 -12.25 -12.20
CA ALA A 86 4.79 -11.90 -11.06
C ALA A 86 5.33 -10.73 -10.21
N ASP A 87 6.65 -10.54 -10.22
CA ASP A 87 7.39 -9.50 -9.50
C ASP A 87 7.63 -8.23 -10.37
N PHE A 88 7.27 -8.26 -11.65
CA PHE A 88 7.61 -7.18 -12.58
C PHE A 88 6.68 -5.99 -12.47
N GLY A 89 7.24 -4.81 -12.73
CA GLY A 89 6.45 -3.60 -12.93
C GLY A 89 5.81 -3.51 -14.31
N PRO A 90 4.74 -2.69 -14.47
CA PRO A 90 4.05 -2.54 -15.75
C PRO A 90 4.97 -2.12 -16.91
N THR A 91 6.06 -1.40 -16.64
CA THR A 91 7.05 -1.06 -17.66
C THR A 91 7.83 -2.30 -18.11
N LEU A 92 8.47 -3.00 -17.19
CA LEU A 92 9.29 -4.17 -17.52
C LEU A 92 8.45 -5.34 -18.05
N ALA A 93 7.23 -5.52 -17.52
CA ALA A 93 6.27 -6.48 -18.05
C ALA A 93 5.89 -6.14 -19.51
N ALA A 94 5.67 -4.87 -19.85
CA ALA A 94 5.37 -4.47 -21.22
C ALA A 94 6.56 -4.70 -22.17
N GLU A 95 7.79 -4.47 -21.71
CA GLU A 95 9.01 -4.77 -22.47
C GLU A 95 9.12 -6.28 -22.74
N LYS A 96 8.96 -7.14 -21.73
CA LYS A 96 9.02 -8.59 -21.92
C LYS A 96 7.88 -9.17 -22.73
N LEU A 97 6.67 -8.62 -22.61
CA LEU A 97 5.55 -8.98 -23.46
C LEU A 97 5.86 -8.71 -24.93
N ARG A 98 6.53 -7.59 -25.23
CA ARG A 98 6.95 -7.27 -26.60
C ARG A 98 8.10 -8.16 -27.08
N GLU A 99 9.15 -8.28 -26.29
CA GLU A 99 10.38 -8.99 -26.67
C GLU A 99 10.19 -10.50 -26.82
N VAL A 100 9.41 -11.12 -25.94
CA VAL A 100 9.34 -12.59 -25.82
C VAL A 100 8.01 -13.14 -26.35
N HIS A 101 6.92 -12.39 -26.26
CA HIS A 101 5.57 -12.88 -26.56
C HIS A 101 4.94 -12.18 -27.77
N ASP A 102 5.64 -11.22 -28.40
CA ASP A 102 5.17 -10.40 -29.51
C ASP A 102 3.85 -9.65 -29.22
N ILE A 103 3.59 -9.36 -27.93
CA ILE A 103 2.41 -8.65 -27.47
C ILE A 103 2.77 -7.18 -27.22
N THR A 104 2.25 -6.29 -28.08
CA THR A 104 2.46 -4.84 -27.93
C THR A 104 1.26 -4.18 -27.25
N ILE A 105 1.43 -3.82 -25.98
CA ILE A 105 0.42 -3.11 -25.18
C ILE A 105 1.05 -1.84 -24.60
N GLY A 106 0.28 -0.74 -24.60
CA GLY A 106 0.71 0.50 -23.95
C GLY A 106 0.86 0.33 -22.45
N ARG A 107 1.95 0.88 -21.88
CA ARG A 107 2.27 0.81 -20.44
C ARG A 107 1.09 1.13 -19.53
N GLU A 108 0.30 2.15 -19.87
CA GLU A 108 -0.83 2.60 -19.05
C GLU A 108 -2.01 1.64 -19.08
N THR A 109 -2.32 1.04 -20.24
CA THR A 109 -3.31 -0.02 -20.38
C THR A 109 -2.91 -1.24 -19.54
N LEU A 110 -1.65 -1.65 -19.64
CA LEU A 110 -1.14 -2.79 -18.88
C LEU A 110 -1.18 -2.53 -17.37
N ARG A 111 -0.81 -1.32 -16.93
CA ARG A 111 -0.91 -0.90 -15.52
C ARG A 111 -2.33 -1.03 -14.99
N LEU A 112 -3.33 -0.58 -15.75
CA LEU A 112 -4.74 -0.68 -15.35
C LEU A 112 -5.18 -2.14 -15.23
N TRP A 113 -4.80 -2.99 -16.19
CA TRP A 113 -5.12 -4.43 -16.14
C TRP A 113 -4.45 -5.13 -14.95
N MET A 114 -3.18 -4.84 -14.68
CA MET A 114 -2.47 -5.42 -13.54
C MET A 114 -3.05 -4.95 -12.19
N LEU A 115 -3.52 -3.71 -12.10
CA LEU A 115 -4.22 -3.19 -10.91
C LEU A 115 -5.56 -3.90 -10.68
N GLU A 116 -6.37 -4.02 -11.73
CA GLU A 116 -7.67 -4.71 -11.70
C GLU A 116 -7.50 -6.19 -11.31
N ALA A 117 -6.46 -6.84 -11.83
CA ALA A 117 -6.13 -8.23 -11.54
C ALA A 117 -5.39 -8.45 -10.21
N GLY A 118 -5.09 -7.39 -9.45
CA GLY A 118 -4.35 -7.45 -8.18
C GLY A 118 -2.87 -7.85 -8.32
N LEU A 119 -2.33 -7.91 -9.53
CA LEU A 119 -0.93 -8.23 -9.81
C LEU A 119 0.02 -7.05 -9.56
N TRP A 120 -0.53 -5.84 -9.45
CA TRP A 120 0.23 -4.64 -9.15
C TRP A 120 -0.48 -3.80 -8.10
N ALA A 121 0.25 -3.40 -7.07
CA ALA A 121 -0.24 -2.47 -6.06
C ALA A 121 0.26 -1.05 -6.37
N ASP A 122 -0.63 -0.07 -6.22
CA ASP A 122 -0.29 1.34 -6.42
C ASP A 122 0.89 1.77 -5.53
N ARG A 123 1.69 2.71 -6.03
CA ARG A 123 2.91 3.23 -5.40
C ARG A 123 2.65 3.71 -3.97
N GLN A 124 1.45 4.22 -3.67
CA GLN A 124 1.06 4.60 -2.30
C GLN A 124 1.00 3.41 -1.34
N LYS A 125 0.52 2.23 -1.77
CA LYS A 125 0.53 1.00 -0.95
C LYS A 125 1.94 0.43 -0.76
N ARG A 126 2.88 0.79 -1.66
CA ARG A 126 4.29 0.38 -1.60
C ARG A 126 5.21 1.35 -0.87
N ARG A 127 4.75 2.56 -0.55
CA ARG A 127 5.53 3.47 0.30
C ARG A 127 5.52 2.88 1.70
N GLY A 128 6.54 2.06 1.97
CA GLY A 128 6.86 1.62 3.33
C GLY A 128 6.93 2.83 4.26
N ARG A 129 6.65 2.59 5.54
CA ARG A 129 6.77 3.62 6.57
C ARG A 129 8.17 4.23 6.46
N VAL A 130 8.25 5.54 6.28
CA VAL A 130 9.54 6.24 6.27
C VAL A 130 10.06 6.19 7.70
N TYR A 131 11.09 5.38 7.95
CA TYR A 131 11.81 5.36 9.21
C TYR A 131 12.76 6.54 9.21
N GLN A 132 12.48 7.54 10.05
CA GLN A 132 13.39 8.66 10.26
C GLN A 132 14.57 8.18 11.11
N PRO A 133 15.82 8.34 10.67
CA PRO A 133 16.98 8.07 11.51
C PRO A 133 16.93 8.95 12.77
N ARG A 134 17.22 8.36 13.93
CA ARG A 134 17.47 9.11 15.16
C ARG A 134 18.93 9.60 15.14
N TYR A 135 19.18 10.79 15.70
CA TYR A 135 20.55 11.24 15.98
C TYR A 135 21.23 10.33 17.00
N ARG A 136 22.52 10.05 16.77
CA ARG A 136 23.37 9.32 17.71
C ARG A 136 23.56 10.12 19.01
N ARG A 137 23.85 9.42 20.10
CA ARG A 137 24.36 10.00 21.34
C ARG A 137 25.71 10.70 21.13
N GLU A 138 26.03 11.61 22.04
CA GLU A 138 27.23 12.45 21.94
C GLU A 138 28.46 11.74 22.52
N CYS A 139 28.27 10.94 23.57
CA CYS A 139 29.37 10.29 24.29
C CYS A 139 29.20 8.77 24.40
N VAL A 140 30.34 8.08 24.53
CA VAL A 140 30.39 6.62 24.74
C VAL A 140 29.68 6.27 26.06
N GLY A 141 28.82 5.26 26.04
CA GLY A 141 28.10 4.77 27.21
C GLY A 141 26.81 5.53 27.52
N GLU A 142 26.47 6.60 26.80
CA GLU A 142 25.18 7.28 26.95
C GLU A 142 24.00 6.41 26.48
N LEU A 143 24.23 5.56 25.49
CA LEU A 143 23.26 4.58 25.03
C LEU A 143 24.00 3.39 24.44
N VAL A 144 23.74 2.21 24.99
CA VAL A 144 24.30 0.94 24.51
C VAL A 144 23.17 0.13 23.94
N GLN A 145 23.18 -0.07 22.62
CA GLN A 145 22.20 -0.90 21.94
C GLN A 145 22.54 -2.37 22.18
N VAL A 146 21.59 -3.14 22.66
CA VAL A 146 21.75 -4.58 22.90
C VAL A 146 20.86 -5.33 21.93
N ASP A 147 21.45 -6.25 21.18
CA ASP A 147 20.77 -7.03 20.16
C ASP A 147 21.19 -8.51 20.20
N GLY A 148 20.35 -9.36 19.64
CA GLY A 148 20.57 -10.79 19.50
C GLY A 148 20.49 -11.21 18.03
N SER A 149 21.51 -11.92 17.56
CA SER A 149 21.64 -12.31 16.15
C SER A 149 21.73 -13.83 16.03
N GLU A 150 20.58 -14.47 15.78
CA GLU A 150 20.46 -15.93 15.65
C GLU A 150 20.77 -16.40 14.23
N HIS A 151 21.90 -17.09 14.06
CA HIS A 151 22.36 -17.56 12.75
C HIS A 151 23.19 -18.85 12.83
N TRP A 152 23.45 -19.46 11.67
CA TRP A 152 24.44 -20.52 11.49
C TRP A 152 25.86 -19.94 11.52
N TRP A 153 26.26 -19.34 12.64
CA TRP A 153 27.56 -18.68 12.80
C TRP A 153 28.76 -19.58 12.55
N PHE A 154 28.56 -20.89 12.70
CA PHE A 154 29.59 -21.91 12.46
C PHE A 154 29.33 -22.74 11.20
N GLU A 155 28.42 -22.30 10.32
CA GLU A 155 28.02 -23.00 9.10
C GLU A 155 27.58 -24.45 9.41
N ASP A 156 28.31 -25.45 8.89
CA ASP A 156 28.07 -26.89 9.08
C ASP A 156 28.83 -27.49 10.28
N ARG A 157 29.66 -26.70 10.96
CA ARG A 157 30.53 -27.15 12.07
C ARG A 157 29.85 -27.14 13.43
N GLY A 158 28.61 -26.65 13.52
CA GLY A 158 27.88 -26.56 14.77
C GLY A 158 26.42 -26.19 14.60
N PRO A 159 25.62 -26.32 15.67
CA PRO A 159 24.23 -25.90 15.64
C PRO A 159 24.10 -24.38 15.50
N GLN A 160 22.94 -23.92 15.04
CA GLN A 160 22.54 -22.53 15.11
C GLN A 160 22.66 -22.02 16.56
N CYS A 161 23.12 -20.79 16.72
CA CYS A 161 23.24 -20.14 18.01
C CYS A 161 23.01 -18.62 17.87
N THR A 162 22.88 -17.93 19.00
CA THR A 162 22.72 -16.48 19.03
C THR A 162 24.02 -15.81 19.43
N LEU A 163 24.43 -14.80 18.68
CA LEU A 163 25.43 -13.83 19.11
C LEU A 163 24.73 -12.67 19.82
N LEU A 164 24.98 -12.51 21.12
CA LEU A 164 24.59 -11.30 21.86
C LEU A 164 25.62 -10.20 21.62
N VAL A 165 25.14 -9.02 21.26
CA VAL A 165 25.93 -7.87 20.84
C VAL A 165 25.53 -6.64 21.64
N PHE A 166 26.52 -5.91 22.15
CA PHE A 166 26.37 -4.61 22.79
C PHE A 166 27.10 -3.58 21.93
N ILE A 167 26.40 -2.59 21.41
CA ILE A 167 26.94 -1.56 20.50
C ILE A 167 26.77 -0.19 21.12
N ASP A 168 27.85 0.57 21.22
CA ASP A 168 27.79 1.97 21.64
C ASP A 168 27.15 2.84 20.54
N ASP A 169 26.13 3.62 20.89
CA ASP A 169 25.37 4.43 19.93
C ASP A 169 26.19 5.60 19.35
N ALA A 170 27.08 6.20 20.13
CA ALA A 170 27.87 7.35 19.71
C ALA A 170 28.90 6.95 18.65
N THR A 171 29.60 5.83 18.89
CA THR A 171 30.77 5.42 18.10
C THR A 171 30.54 4.21 17.21
N SER A 172 29.45 3.47 17.37
CA SER A 172 29.21 2.15 16.75
C SER A 172 30.21 1.07 17.17
N ARG A 173 30.96 1.29 18.26
CA ARG A 173 31.91 0.30 18.78
C ARG A 173 31.16 -0.92 19.33
N LEU A 174 31.62 -2.11 18.96
CA LEU A 174 31.21 -3.36 19.61
C LEU A 174 31.86 -3.42 21.00
N MET A 175 31.04 -3.29 22.03
CA MET A 175 31.46 -3.23 23.42
C MET A 175 31.51 -4.61 24.05
N HIS A 176 30.55 -5.49 23.74
CA HIS A 176 30.53 -6.86 24.23
C HIS A 176 29.95 -7.81 23.18
N LEU A 177 30.53 -8.99 23.08
CA LEU A 177 30.14 -10.06 22.15
C LEU A 177 30.12 -11.39 22.90
N GLN A 178 29.02 -12.13 22.80
CA GLN A 178 28.91 -13.43 23.46
C GLN A 178 28.01 -14.39 22.69
N PHE A 179 28.58 -15.52 22.27
CA PHE A 179 27.79 -16.64 21.74
C PHE A 179 27.04 -17.35 22.86
N VAL A 180 25.75 -17.59 22.65
CA VAL A 180 24.87 -18.36 23.53
C VAL A 180 24.01 -19.31 22.71
N GLN A 181 23.60 -20.43 23.30
CA GLN A 181 22.80 -21.42 22.59
C GLN A 181 21.45 -20.84 22.12
N SER A 182 20.82 -20.00 22.95
CA SER A 182 19.58 -19.30 22.62
C SER A 182 19.46 -18.02 23.45
N GLU A 183 18.66 -17.07 22.98
CA GLU A 183 18.30 -15.87 23.77
C GLU A 183 17.49 -16.24 25.00
N SER A 184 17.96 -15.81 26.17
CA SER A 184 17.26 -15.98 27.43
C SER A 184 17.61 -14.86 28.40
N THR A 185 16.76 -14.63 29.40
CA THR A 185 17.02 -13.65 30.46
C THR A 185 18.38 -13.87 31.12
N PHE A 186 18.73 -15.12 31.44
CA PHE A 186 20.01 -15.45 32.07
C PHE A 186 21.21 -15.22 31.16
N ALA A 187 21.07 -15.49 29.86
CA ALA A 187 22.09 -15.18 28.87
C ALA A 187 22.39 -13.67 28.84
N TYR A 188 21.34 -12.84 28.84
CA TYR A 188 21.51 -11.39 28.92
C TYR A 188 22.06 -10.93 30.27
N PHE A 189 21.66 -11.50 31.40
CA PHE A 189 22.27 -11.17 32.69
C PHE A 189 23.77 -11.43 32.72
N ASN A 190 24.20 -12.60 32.23
CA ASN A 190 25.61 -12.93 32.17
C ASN A 190 26.37 -11.97 31.25
N ALA A 191 25.83 -11.68 30.07
CA ALA A 191 26.42 -10.75 29.12
C ALA A 191 26.50 -9.32 29.68
N THR A 192 25.43 -8.85 30.31
CA THR A 192 25.39 -7.53 30.96
C THR A 192 26.38 -7.44 32.11
N GLN A 193 26.49 -8.47 32.96
CA GLN A 193 27.48 -8.48 34.03
C GLN A 193 28.91 -8.31 33.46
N ARG A 194 29.25 -9.07 32.43
CA ARG A 194 30.57 -8.98 31.77
C ARG A 194 30.81 -7.61 31.14
N TYR A 195 29.80 -7.05 30.49
CA TYR A 195 29.85 -5.68 29.97
C TYR A 195 30.16 -4.68 31.10
N LEU A 196 29.44 -4.76 32.22
CA LEU A 196 29.58 -3.83 33.35
C LEU A 196 30.96 -3.94 34.02
N GLU A 197 31.49 -5.15 34.14
CA GLU A 197 32.84 -5.39 34.68
C GLU A 197 33.93 -4.76 33.81
N GLN A 198 33.76 -4.75 32.48
CA GLN A 198 34.74 -4.24 31.54
C GLN A 198 34.62 -2.74 31.26
N HIS A 199 33.40 -2.20 31.26
CA HIS A 199 33.10 -0.86 30.76
C HIS A 199 32.39 0.05 31.77
N GLY A 200 32.01 -0.48 32.93
CA GLY A 200 31.21 0.25 33.91
C GLY A 200 29.74 0.39 33.49
N LYS A 201 28.97 1.16 34.29
CA LYS A 201 27.54 1.36 34.08
C LYS A 201 27.29 2.37 32.94
N PRO A 202 26.56 2.00 31.88
CA PRO A 202 26.10 2.97 30.90
C PRO A 202 24.93 3.78 31.46
N ILE A 203 24.58 4.88 30.81
CA ILE A 203 23.38 5.67 31.16
C ILE A 203 22.12 4.87 30.82
N ALA A 204 22.12 4.18 29.68
CA ALA A 204 20.97 3.38 29.25
C ALA A 204 21.38 2.21 28.35
N PHE A 205 20.72 1.07 28.54
CA PHE A 205 20.63 0.02 27.53
C PHE A 205 19.42 0.26 26.63
N TYR A 206 19.60 0.13 25.32
CA TYR A 206 18.54 0.21 24.32
C TYR A 206 18.29 -1.16 23.74
N THR A 207 17.12 -1.72 24.04
CA THR A 207 16.73 -3.05 23.60
C THR A 207 15.51 -2.97 22.69
N ASP A 208 15.32 -4.00 21.88
CA ASP A 208 14.12 -4.15 21.08
C ASP A 208 12.91 -4.57 21.94
N LYS A 209 11.78 -4.89 21.29
CA LYS A 209 10.56 -5.31 21.99
C LYS A 209 10.50 -6.82 22.22
N HIS A 210 11.63 -7.53 22.16
CA HIS A 210 11.65 -8.96 22.41
C HIS A 210 11.11 -9.28 23.81
N ALA A 211 10.50 -10.45 23.98
CA ALA A 211 9.76 -10.80 25.20
C ALA A 211 10.63 -10.83 26.47
N VAL A 212 11.96 -10.95 26.30
CA VAL A 212 12.94 -10.84 27.38
C VAL A 212 13.02 -9.42 27.95
N PHE A 213 12.82 -8.40 27.11
CA PHE A 213 12.92 -6.99 27.46
C PHE A 213 11.57 -6.30 27.64
N ARG A 214 10.49 -6.90 27.13
CA ARG A 214 9.13 -6.35 27.22
C ARG A 214 8.10 -7.41 27.60
N VAL A 215 7.26 -7.10 28.59
CA VAL A 215 6.11 -7.93 28.93
C VAL A 215 5.04 -7.78 27.83
N ASN A 216 4.87 -8.82 27.01
CA ASN A 216 3.96 -8.81 25.86
C ASN A 216 2.48 -9.15 26.20
N LYS A 217 2.17 -9.47 27.45
CA LYS A 217 0.80 -9.67 27.96
C LYS A 217 0.47 -8.63 29.03
N ALA A 218 -0.66 -7.93 28.90
CA ALA A 218 -1.20 -7.14 30.00
C ALA A 218 -1.63 -8.09 31.13
N ALA A 219 -0.78 -8.29 32.13
CA ALA A 219 -1.17 -9.02 33.33
C ALA A 219 -2.07 -8.11 34.17
N GLY A 220 -3.22 -8.64 34.61
CA GLY A 220 -4.21 -7.91 35.40
C GLY A 220 -3.61 -7.22 36.63
N LEU A 221 -3.99 -5.95 36.78
CA LEU A 221 -4.03 -5.07 37.96
C LEU A 221 -2.87 -5.01 38.99
N HIS A 222 -1.85 -5.87 39.00
CA HIS A 222 -0.82 -5.86 40.08
C HIS A 222 0.61 -6.24 39.64
N GLY A 223 1.11 -5.74 38.51
CA GLY A 223 2.53 -5.85 38.14
C GLY A 223 3.06 -4.57 37.51
N ASP A 224 4.24 -4.12 37.92
CA ASP A 224 4.92 -2.87 37.48
C ASP A 224 5.32 -2.86 35.97
N GLY A 225 4.81 -3.79 35.15
CA GLY A 225 5.11 -3.86 33.72
C GLY A 225 6.56 -4.22 33.34
N MET A 226 7.48 -4.30 34.30
CA MET A 226 8.89 -4.61 34.09
C MET A 226 9.17 -6.11 33.92
N THR A 227 10.01 -6.48 32.94
CA THR A 227 10.52 -7.84 32.80
C THR A 227 11.49 -8.20 33.92
N GLN A 228 11.80 -9.49 34.09
CA GLN A 228 12.86 -9.92 35.02
C GLN A 228 14.18 -9.19 34.74
N PHE A 229 14.50 -8.98 33.45
CA PHE A 229 15.68 -8.22 33.05
C PHE A 229 15.62 -6.76 33.52
N GLY A 230 14.51 -6.07 33.27
CA GLY A 230 14.31 -4.69 33.70
C GLY A 230 14.31 -4.49 35.23
N ARG A 231 13.93 -5.51 36.01
CA ARG A 231 13.97 -5.45 37.49
C ARG A 231 15.37 -5.59 38.09
N ALA A 232 16.31 -6.18 37.34
CA ALA A 232 17.66 -6.44 37.83
C ALA A 232 18.66 -5.32 37.45
N LEU A 233 18.26 -4.41 36.56
CA LEU A 233 18.99 -3.19 36.19
C LEU A 233 18.59 -2.02 37.08
#